data_AF-A0A3E2MW67-F1
#
_entry.id   AF-A0A3E2MW67-F1
#
_cell.length_a   1.000
_cell.length_b   1.000
_cell.length_c   1.000
_cell.angle_alpha   90.00
_cell.angle_beta   90.00
_cell.angle_gamma   90.00
#
_symmetry.space_group_name_H-M   'P 1'
#
loop_
_entity.id
_entity.type
_entity.pdbx_description
1 polymer ?
#
loop_
_entity_poly.entity_id
_entity_poly.type
_entity_poly.pdbx_seq_one_letter_code
_entity_poly.pdbx_strand_id
1 'polypeptide(L)' 'MAATPASLHLEPGEPTLGLWCPTCLLPSGYEVRVYAFSASRCGLIGTIRRCHDCGTPI' A
#
# COMPACT_ATOMS: atom_id res chain seq x y z
N MET A 1 18.37 -2.68 30.78
CA MET A 1 18.00 -1.61 29.82
C MET A 1 16.65 -1.98 29.23
N ALA A 2 15.58 -1.23 29.52
CA ALA A 2 14.26 -1.50 28.98
C ALA A 2 14.20 -0.99 27.53
N ALA A 3 13.75 -1.83 26.59
CA ALA A 3 13.53 -1.40 25.21
C ALA A 3 12.30 -0.48 25.18
N THR A 4 12.49 0.79 24.79
CA THR A 4 11.38 1.70 24.54
C THR A 4 10.52 1.13 23.40
N PRO A 5 9.19 1.05 23.55
CA PRO A 5 8.34 0.60 22.45
C PRO A 5 8.50 1.57 21.28
N ALA A 6 9.06 1.07 20.17
CA ALA A 6 9.17 1.85 18.94
C ALA A 6 7.79 1.89 18.28
N SER A 7 7.20 3.08 18.16
CA SER A 7 5.98 3.27 17.36
C SER A 7 6.32 3.09 15.88
N LEU A 8 5.55 2.23 15.21
CA LEU A 8 5.58 2.07 13.76
C LEU A 8 4.31 2.71 13.20
N HIS A 9 4.46 3.72 12.36
CA HIS A 9 3.36 4.39 11.69
C HIS A 9 3.35 3.99 10.22
N LEU A 10 2.20 3.52 9.74
CA LEU A 10 2.02 3.08 8.36
C LEU A 10 1.18 4.13 7.64
N GLU A 11 1.72 4.68 6.57
CA GLU A 11 1.03 5.68 5.77
C GLU A 11 0.93 5.21 4.31
N PRO A 12 -0.28 5.24 3.71
CA PRO A 12 -0.43 5.01 2.29
C PRO A 12 0.10 6.20 1.49
N GLY A 13 0.79 5.91 0.38
CA GLY A 13 1.11 6.91 -0.63
C GLY A 13 -0.06 7.22 -1.54
N GLU A 14 0.16 8.16 -2.46
CA GLU A 14 -0.82 8.51 -3.49
C GLU A 14 -1.15 7.28 -4.36
N PRO A 15 -2.44 6.91 -4.50
CA PRO A 15 -2.84 5.81 -5.35
C PRO A 15 -2.61 6.13 -6.82
N THR A 16 -2.00 5.20 -7.55
CA THR A 16 -2.05 5.18 -9.02
C THR A 16 -3.29 4.41 -9.44
N LEU A 17 -4.22 5.10 -10.11
CA LEU A 17 -5.49 4.54 -10.56
C LEU A 17 -5.43 4.14 -12.05
N GLY A 18 -6.43 3.39 -12.50
CA GLY A 18 -6.61 3.06 -13.92
C GLY A 18 -5.87 1.80 -14.38
N LEU A 19 -5.36 0.97 -13.45
CA LEU A 19 -4.74 -0.30 -13.80
C LEU A 19 -5.81 -1.27 -14.35
N TRP A 20 -5.43 -2.11 -15.30
CA TRP A 20 -6.37 -3.07 -15.88
C TRP A 20 -6.64 -4.23 -14.92
N CYS A 21 -7.91 -4.50 -14.62
CA CYS A 21 -8.33 -5.67 -13.85
C CYS A 21 -8.66 -6.85 -14.78
N PRO A 22 -7.99 -8.01 -14.66
CA PRO A 22 -8.28 -9.18 -15.50
C PRO A 22 -9.60 -9.87 -15.15
N THR A 23 -10.17 -9.59 -13.96
CA THR A 23 -11.46 -10.15 -13.53
C THR A 23 -12.64 -9.31 -13.99
N CYS A 24 -12.57 -7.98 -13.83
CA CYS A 24 -13.62 -7.07 -14.27
C CYS A 24 -13.55 -6.72 -15.76
N LEU A 25 -12.37 -6.88 -16.39
CA LEU A 25 -12.09 -6.42 -17.75
C LEU A 25 -12.33 -4.90 -17.90
N LEU A 26 -11.92 -4.14 -16.89
CA LEU A 26 -12.08 -2.69 -16.79
C LEU A 26 -10.81 -2.05 -16.20
N PRO A 27 -10.54 -0.76 -16.45
CA PRO A 27 -9.42 -0.02 -15.83
C PRO A 27 -9.73 0.38 -14.37
N SER A 28 -10.13 -0.58 -13.55
CA SER A 28 -10.54 -0.38 -12.15
C SER A 28 -9.52 -0.87 -11.12
N GLY A 29 -8.32 -1.18 -11.56
CA GLY A 29 -7.19 -1.45 -10.71
C GLY A 29 -6.57 -0.19 -10.10
N TYR A 30 -5.99 -0.34 -8.91
CA TYR A 30 -5.18 0.67 -8.26
C TYR A 30 -3.89 0.05 -7.68
N GLU A 31 -2.85 0.87 -7.62
CA GLU A 31 -1.59 0.59 -6.93
C GLU A 31 -1.35 1.63 -5.85
N VAL A 32 -1.08 1.20 -4.62
CA VAL A 32 -0.75 2.06 -3.48
C VAL A 32 0.56 1.59 -2.86
N ARG A 33 1.54 2.49 -2.77
CA ARG A 33 2.78 2.27 -2.02
C ARG A 33 2.51 2.45 -0.53
N VAL A 34 3.04 1.59 0.31
CA VAL A 34 2.91 1.67 1.77
C VAL A 34 4.25 2.02 2.38
N TYR A 35 4.30 3.13 3.11
CA TYR A 35 5.50 3.61 3.77
C TYR A 35 5.40 3.35 5.27
N ALA A 36 6.52 2.94 5.86
CA ALA A 36 6.64 2.81 7.30
C ALA A 36 7.57 3.88 7.86
N PHE A 37 7.12 4.51 8.93
CA PHE A 37 7.83 5.54 9.67
C PHE A 37 8.08 5.04 11.10
N SER A 38 9.31 5.20 11.55
CA SER A 38 9.77 4.92 12.90
C SER A 38 10.73 6.02 13.34
N ALA A 39 11.06 6.08 14.63
CA ALA A 39 11.95 7.11 15.17
C ALA A 39 13.34 7.17 14.49
N SER A 40 13.80 6.08 13.89
CA SER A 40 15.13 5.97 13.27
C SER A 40 15.11 5.73 11.76
N ARG A 41 13.94 5.44 11.16
CA ARG A 41 13.85 5.04 9.75
C ARG A 41 12.51 5.40 9.15
N CYS A 42 12.56 5.90 7.92
CA CYS A 42 11.44 5.96 7.00
C CYS A 42 11.78 5.14 5.75
N GLY A 43 10.82 4.40 5.21
CA GLY A 43 11.00 3.70 3.94
C GLY A 43 9.76 3.01 3.40
N LEU A 44 9.79 2.70 2.10
CA LEU A 44 8.80 1.86 1.46
C LEU A 44 8.90 0.44 2.04
N ILE A 45 7.77 -0.09 2.50
CA ILE A 45 7.68 -1.47 3.02
C ILE A 45 6.96 -2.42 2.07
N GLY A 46 6.17 -1.88 1.13
CA GLY A 46 5.48 -2.71 0.15
C GLY A 46 4.57 -1.90 -0.76
N THR A 47 3.97 -2.61 -1.70
CA THR A 47 3.02 -2.06 -2.66
C THR A 47 1.80 -2.95 -2.69
N ILE A 48 0.62 -2.34 -2.55
CA ILE A 48 -0.68 -3.00 -2.66
C ILE A 48 -1.20 -2.77 -4.07
N ARG A 49 -1.57 -3.85 -4.76
CA ARG A 49 -2.21 -3.81 -6.07
C ARG A 49 -3.50 -4.60 -6.03
N ARG A 50 -4.63 -3.92 -6.21
CA ARG A 50 -5.96 -4.55 -6.18
C ARG A 50 -6.93 -3.84 -7.11
N CYS A 51 -8.04 -4.50 -7.42
CA CYS A 51 -9.19 -3.89 -8.07
C CYS A 51 -10.10 -3.23 -7.04
N HIS A 52 -10.57 -2.00 -7.29
CA HIS A 52 -11.53 -1.34 -6.40
C HIS A 52 -12.96 -1.84 -6.57
N ASP A 53 -13.31 -2.42 -7.74
CA ASP A 53 -14.64 -2.98 -7.99
C ASP A 53 -14.80 -4.40 -7.39
N CYS A 54 -13.92 -5.33 -7.74
CA CYS A 54 -14.04 -6.74 -7.32
C CYS A 54 -13.12 -7.15 -6.16
N GLY A 55 -12.20 -6.29 -5.72
CA GLY A 55 -11.32 -6.55 -4.57
C GLY A 55 -10.20 -7.58 -4.81
N THR A 56 -10.11 -8.18 -6.00
CA THR A 56 -9.07 -9.16 -6.33
C THR A 56 -7.69 -8.49 -6.46
N PRO A 57 -6.59 -9.21 -6.15
CA PRO A 57 -5.24 -8.77 -6.50
C PRO A 57 -5.06 -8.62 -8.02
N ILE A 58 -4.16 -7.71 -8.44
CA ILE A 58 -3.80 -7.47 -9.86
C ILE A 58 -2.29 -7.24 -10.05
#